data_AF-A0A1L0E2D9-F1
#
_entry.id   AF-A0A1L0E2D9-F1
#
_cell.length_a   1.000
_cell.length_b   1.000
_cell.length_c   1.000
_cell.angle_alpha   90.00
_cell.angle_beta   90.00
_cell.angle_gamma   90.00
#
_symmetry.space_group_name_H-M   'P 1'
#
loop_
_entity.id
_entity.type
_entity.pdbx_description
1 polymer ?
#
loop_
_entity_poly.entity_id
_entity_poly.type
_entity_poly.pdbx_seq_one_letter_code
_entity_poly.pdbx_strand_id
1 'polypeptide(L)'
;MQFLTSKTLLYARVAFLLWLAFYLLKNPVAITSVNFSILLGQAMRLPIVDVSPNNPLFGVLSLFISMFAISDLIPAIADNIAYFETLIPSRLFAFFALGGFCMISDYSLIANNLVFTYSFLEIWIHFLIFNNLRDEKYYRAKHYLEEHGEELRDHVASQVVPVE
;
A
#
# COMPACT_ATOMS: atom_id res chain seq x y z
N MET A 1 -19.84 -5.98 11.70
CA MET A 1 -19.90 -4.76 10.88
C MET A 1 -18.54 -4.10 10.91
N GLN A 2 -17.71 -4.34 9.89
CA GLN A 2 -16.39 -3.74 9.79
C GLN A 2 -16.59 -2.33 9.22
N PHE A 3 -16.41 -1.29 10.05
CA PHE A 3 -16.66 0.11 9.65
C PHE A 3 -15.79 0.56 8.46
N LEU A 4 -14.70 -0.15 8.17
CA LEU A 4 -13.82 0.06 7.03
C LEU A 4 -13.67 -1.26 6.27
N THR A 5 -14.25 -1.36 5.08
CA THR A 5 -13.98 -2.48 4.16
C THR A 5 -12.66 -2.25 3.42
N SER A 6 -12.00 -3.33 3.02
CA SER A 6 -10.76 -3.30 2.25
C SER A 6 -10.89 -2.45 0.98
N LYS A 7 -12.05 -2.51 0.30
CA LYS A 7 -12.35 -1.71 -0.90
C LYS A 7 -12.32 -0.21 -0.61
N THR A 8 -12.98 0.23 0.46
CA THR A 8 -13.03 1.65 0.84
C THR A 8 -11.64 2.18 1.16
N LEU A 9 -10.80 1.38 1.83
CA LEU A 9 -9.42 1.74 2.10
C LEU A 9 -8.56 1.80 0.83
N LEU A 10 -8.77 0.90 -0.13
CA LEU A 10 -8.10 0.94 -1.43
C LEU A 10 -8.48 2.21 -2.20
N TYR A 11 -9.76 2.54 -2.30
CA TYR A 11 -10.22 3.77 -2.95
C TYR A 11 -9.71 5.03 -2.23
N ALA A 12 -9.74 5.05 -0.90
CA ALA A 12 -9.19 6.16 -0.11
C ALA A 12 -7.69 6.34 -0.36
N ARG A 13 -6.93 5.23 -0.46
CA ARG A 13 -5.51 5.27 -0.80
C ARG A 13 -5.28 5.83 -2.21
N VAL A 14 -6.03 5.36 -3.21
CA VAL A 14 -5.90 5.89 -4.58
C VAL A 14 -6.22 7.39 -4.62
N ALA A 15 -7.28 7.83 -3.94
CA ALA A 15 -7.63 9.25 -3.84
C ALA A 15 -6.52 10.06 -3.16
N PHE A 16 -5.94 9.54 -2.08
CA PHE A 16 -4.81 10.15 -1.39
C PHE A 16 -3.57 10.29 -2.29
N LEU A 17 -3.24 9.26 -3.07
CA LEU A 17 -2.11 9.30 -4.01
C LEU A 17 -2.32 10.32 -5.13
N LEU A 18 -3.52 10.39 -5.70
CA LEU A 18 -3.86 11.37 -6.73
C LEU A 18 -3.79 12.79 -6.18
N TRP A 19 -4.33 13.01 -4.97
CA TRP A 19 -4.23 14.28 -4.28
C TRP A 19 -2.77 14.68 -4.04
N LEU A 20 -1.95 13.74 -3.56
CA LEU A 20 -0.53 13.98 -3.31
C LEU A 20 0.24 14.29 -4.60
N ALA A 21 0.02 13.52 -5.68
CA ALA A 21 0.62 13.77 -6.99
C ALA A 21 0.27 15.19 -7.51
N PHE A 22 -0.99 15.61 -7.37
CA PHE A 22 -1.44 16.93 -7.78
C PHE A 22 -0.77 18.05 -6.95
N TYR A 23 -0.69 17.89 -5.63
CA TYR A 23 -0.08 18.90 -4.76
C TYR A 23 1.44 19.00 -4.96
N LEU A 24 2.13 17.90 -5.28
CA LEU A 24 3.56 17.95 -5.65
C LEU A 24 3.82 18.86 -6.86
N LEU A 25 2.91 18.90 -7.83
CA LEU A 25 3.04 19.76 -9.02
C LEU A 25 2.63 21.21 -8.73
N LYS A 26 1.55 21.40 -7.96
CA LYS A 26 0.98 22.73 -7.73
C LYS A 26 1.73 23.54 -6.68
N ASN A 27 2.11 22.90 -5.58
CA ASN A 27 2.80 23.55 -4.46
C ASN A 27 3.60 22.52 -3.64
N PRO A 28 4.84 22.18 -4.05
CA PRO A 28 5.65 21.20 -3.36
C PRO A 28 6.00 21.61 -1.92
N VAL A 29 6.05 22.92 -1.62
CA VAL A 29 6.30 23.44 -0.27
C VAL A 29 5.25 22.93 0.71
N ALA A 30 3.99 22.86 0.29
CA ALA A 30 2.90 22.41 1.15
C ALA A 30 3.05 20.95 1.65
N ILE A 31 3.87 20.13 0.98
CA ILE A 31 4.11 18.73 1.34
C ILE A 31 5.45 18.56 2.08
N THR A 32 6.50 19.25 1.63
CA THR A 32 7.83 19.17 2.25
C THR A 32 7.91 19.92 3.58
N SER A 33 7.16 21.01 3.74
CA SER A 33 7.18 21.84 4.96
C SER A 33 6.22 21.38 6.04
N VAL A 34 5.60 20.20 5.89
CA VAL A 34 4.73 19.63 6.93
C VAL A 34 5.59 19.19 8.10
N ASN A 35 5.22 19.59 9.31
CA ASN A 35 5.93 19.23 10.55
C ASN A 35 6.19 17.72 10.67
N PHE A 36 5.24 16.90 10.21
CA PHE A 36 5.38 15.44 10.19
C PHE A 36 6.56 14.96 9.32
N SER A 37 6.72 15.50 8.11
CA SER A 37 7.81 15.15 7.19
C SER A 37 9.17 15.60 7.73
N ILE A 38 9.22 16.81 8.30
CA ILE A 38 10.44 17.36 8.90
C ILE A 38 10.84 16.57 10.14
N LEU A 39 9.90 16.32 11.06
CA LEU A 39 10.16 15.59 12.30
C LEU A 39 10.67 14.18 12.01
N LEU A 40 10.05 13.47 11.05
CA LEU A 40 10.45 12.13 10.68
C LEU A 40 11.83 12.14 10.01
N GLY A 41 12.10 13.10 9.13
CA GLY A 41 13.43 13.29 8.54
C GLY A 41 14.50 13.54 9.59
N GLN A 42 14.24 14.41 10.57
CA GLN A 42 15.15 14.72 11.67
C GLN A 42 15.38 13.51 12.58
N ALA A 43 14.33 12.77 12.93
CA ALA A 43 14.43 11.57 13.76
C ALA A 43 15.31 10.50 13.12
N MET A 44 15.23 10.36 11.79
CA MET A 44 16.01 9.41 11.00
C MET A 44 17.34 9.97 10.50
N ARG A 45 17.67 11.23 10.85
CA ARG A 45 18.87 11.96 10.40
C ARG A 45 19.02 12.02 8.87
N LEU A 46 17.90 12.10 8.15
CA LEU A 46 17.88 12.18 6.69
C LEU A 46 18.00 13.62 6.20
N PRO A 47 18.58 13.86 5.00
CA PRO A 47 18.64 15.18 4.41
C PRO A 47 17.23 15.68 4.11
N ILE A 48 16.95 16.92 4.52
CA ILE A 48 15.70 17.62 4.25
C ILE A 48 15.78 18.19 2.83
N VAL A 49 14.83 17.84 1.98
CA VAL A 49 14.80 18.31 0.58
C VAL A 49 14.49 19.81 0.55
N ASP A 50 15.43 20.60 0.02
CA ASP A 50 15.20 22.01 -0.26
C ASP A 50 14.26 22.20 -1.45
N VAL A 51 13.24 23.02 -1.25
CA VAL A 51 12.23 23.30 -2.27
C VAL A 51 12.73 24.43 -3.16
N SER A 52 13.40 24.07 -4.26
CA SER A 52 13.62 24.99 -5.36
C SER A 52 12.49 24.88 -6.38
N PRO A 53 11.92 26.00 -6.88
CA PRO A 53 10.86 25.99 -7.91
C PRO A 53 11.23 25.23 -9.19
N ASN A 54 12.54 25.10 -9.47
CA ASN A 54 13.06 24.42 -10.66
C ASN A 54 13.54 22.99 -10.38
N ASN A 55 13.25 22.42 -9.22
CA ASN A 55 13.72 21.08 -8.89
C ASN A 55 12.90 20.02 -9.66
N PRO A 56 13.50 19.28 -10.62
CA PRO A 56 12.78 18.30 -11.44
C PRO A 56 12.28 17.09 -10.64
N LEU A 57 12.79 16.87 -9.42
CA LEU A 57 12.41 15.74 -8.57
C LEU A 57 10.91 15.70 -8.26
N PHE A 58 10.27 16.84 -8.05
CA PHE A 58 8.83 16.89 -7.74
C PHE A 58 7.97 16.44 -8.92
N GLY A 59 8.37 16.79 -10.15
CA GLY A 59 7.69 16.34 -11.36
C GLY A 59 7.83 14.83 -11.57
N VAL A 60 9.05 14.31 -11.41
CA VAL A 60 9.34 12.87 -11.52
C VAL A 60 8.57 12.08 -10.46
N LEU A 61 8.59 12.52 -9.20
CA LEU A 61 7.86 11.87 -8.11
C LEU A 61 6.34 11.90 -8.34
N SER A 62 5.79 13.03 -8.80
CA SER A 62 4.36 13.12 -9.14
C SER A 62 3.97 12.15 -10.26
N LEU A 63 4.81 12.00 -11.29
CA LEU A 63 4.58 11.03 -12.36
C LEU A 63 4.58 9.59 -11.83
N PHE A 64 5.57 9.22 -11.01
CA PHE A 64 5.61 7.88 -10.41
C PHE A 64 4.39 7.62 -9.53
N ILE A 65 4.04 8.55 -8.64
CA ILE A 65 2.92 8.39 -7.71
C ILE A 65 1.58 8.31 -8.46
N SER A 66 1.40 9.10 -9.52
CA SER A 66 0.20 9.01 -10.37
C SER A 66 0.12 7.68 -11.13
N MET A 67 1.25 7.17 -11.66
CA MET A 67 1.29 5.83 -12.25
C MET A 67 0.92 4.73 -11.25
N PHE A 68 1.42 4.80 -10.01
CA PHE A 68 1.04 3.86 -8.95
C PHE A 68 -0.46 3.94 -8.63
N ALA A 69 -1.02 5.15 -8.54
CA ALA A 69 -2.45 5.34 -8.28
C ALA A 69 -3.33 4.73 -9.38
N ILE A 70 -2.96 4.93 -10.66
CA ILE A 70 -3.68 4.36 -11.80
C ILE A 70 -3.54 2.84 -11.84
N SER A 71 -2.35 2.31 -11.57
CA SER A 71 -2.08 0.87 -11.52
C SER A 71 -2.97 0.15 -10.49
N ASP A 72 -3.34 0.84 -9.41
CA ASP A 72 -4.23 0.29 -8.37
C ASP A 72 -5.71 0.57 -8.62
N LEU A 73 -6.01 1.65 -9.34
CA LEU A 73 -7.38 1.99 -9.71
C LEU A 73 -7.99 0.93 -10.64
N ILE A 74 -7.22 0.43 -11.61
CA ILE A 74 -7.73 -0.54 -12.60
C ILE A 74 -8.23 -1.84 -11.92
N PRO A 75 -7.43 -2.51 -11.08
CA PRO A 75 -7.88 -3.74 -10.40
C PRO A 75 -8.93 -3.46 -9.33
N ALA A 76 -8.94 -2.26 -8.73
CA ALA A 76 -9.96 -1.86 -7.75
C ALA A 76 -11.33 -1.72 -8.40
N ILE A 77 -11.42 -1.13 -9.59
CA ILE A 77 -12.67 -1.03 -10.36
C ILE A 77 -13.12 -2.41 -10.86
N ALA A 78 -12.17 -3.27 -11.24
CA ALA A 78 -12.45 -4.63 -11.69
C ALA A 78 -12.81 -5.61 -10.54
N ASP A 79 -12.89 -5.13 -9.29
CA ASP A 79 -13.19 -5.94 -8.11
C ASP A 79 -12.31 -7.20 -7.96
N ASN A 80 -11.07 -7.13 -8.45
CA ASN A 80 -10.13 -8.26 -8.41
C ASN A 80 -9.42 -8.33 -7.06
N ILE A 81 -10.12 -8.87 -6.05
CA ILE A 81 -9.62 -8.96 -4.67
C ILE A 81 -8.38 -9.88 -4.58
N ALA A 82 -8.34 -10.96 -5.36
CA ALA A 82 -7.24 -11.92 -5.37
C ALA A 82 -5.91 -11.28 -5.79
N TYR A 83 -5.95 -10.31 -6.72
CA TYR A 83 -4.77 -9.55 -7.10
C TYR A 83 -4.19 -8.76 -5.92
N PHE A 84 -5.05 -8.07 -5.16
CA PHE A 84 -4.62 -7.29 -4.00
C PHE A 84 -4.07 -8.15 -2.87
N GLU A 85 -4.56 -9.39 -2.70
CA GLU A 85 -4.06 -10.32 -1.68
C GLU A 85 -2.58 -10.65 -1.83
N THR A 86 -2.07 -10.68 -3.06
CA THR A 86 -0.64 -10.92 -3.34
C THR A 86 0.14 -9.61 -3.48
N LEU A 87 -0.48 -8.60 -4.12
CA LEU A 87 0.16 -7.32 -4.37
C LEU A 87 0.49 -6.57 -3.08
N ILE A 88 -0.46 -6.44 -2.16
CA ILE A 88 -0.29 -5.65 -0.94
C ILE A 88 0.87 -6.13 -0.08
N PRO A 89 1.00 -7.43 0.28
CA PRO A 89 2.14 -7.89 1.07
C PRO A 89 3.47 -7.73 0.32
N SER A 90 3.49 -7.96 -1.00
CA SER A 90 4.70 -7.75 -1.81
C SER A 90 5.17 -6.28 -1.80
N ARG A 91 4.23 -5.34 -1.88
CA ARG A 91 4.51 -3.90 -1.80
C ARG A 91 4.91 -3.46 -0.41
N LEU A 92 4.25 -3.98 0.62
CA LEU A 92 4.61 -3.71 2.01
C LEU A 92 6.08 -4.08 2.24
N PHE A 93 6.50 -5.26 1.77
CA PHE A 93 7.89 -5.68 1.84
C PHE A 93 8.83 -4.74 1.05
N ALA A 94 8.46 -4.36 -0.17
CA ALA A 94 9.25 -3.44 -0.99
C ALA A 94 9.42 -2.06 -0.33
N PHE A 95 8.36 -1.48 0.24
CA PHE A 95 8.44 -0.20 0.95
C PHE A 95 9.21 -0.29 2.27
N PHE A 96 9.12 -1.43 2.96
CA PHE A 96 9.95 -1.68 4.14
C PHE A 96 11.44 -1.73 3.78
N ALA A 97 11.78 -2.43 2.68
CA ALA A 97 13.13 -2.46 2.14
C ALA A 97 13.61 -1.06 1.70
N LEU A 98 12.74 -0.27 1.05
CA LEU A 98 13.04 1.11 0.65
C LEU A 98 13.28 2.02 1.86
N GLY A 99 12.43 1.91 2.89
CA GLY A 99 12.59 2.64 4.15
C GLY A 99 13.91 2.27 4.85
N GLY A 100 14.24 0.98 4.91
CA GLY A 100 15.52 0.50 5.42
C GLY A 100 16.71 0.97 4.58
N PHE A 101 16.59 0.98 3.26
CA PHE A 101 17.62 1.50 2.35
C PHE A 101 17.90 2.98 2.60
N CYS A 102 16.87 3.79 2.83
CA CYS A 102 17.04 5.20 3.17
C CYS A 102 17.86 5.40 4.45
N MET A 103 17.78 4.47 5.42
CA MET A 103 18.54 4.58 6.67
C MET A 103 20.02 4.22 6.53
N ILE A 104 20.37 3.39 5.54
CA ILE A 104 21.72 2.85 5.37
C ILE A 104 22.48 3.61 4.29
N SER A 105 21.78 4.14 3.28
CA SER A 105 22.39 4.77 2.13
C SER A 105 22.56 6.27 2.29
N ASP A 106 23.72 6.79 1.91
CA ASP A 106 24.02 8.24 1.86
C ASP A 106 23.56 8.90 0.56
N TYR A 107 22.85 8.17 -0.32
CA TYR A 107 22.45 8.68 -1.64
C TYR A 107 21.29 9.67 -1.53
N SER A 108 21.60 10.97 -1.41
CA SER A 108 20.63 12.03 -1.07
C SER A 108 19.46 12.18 -2.06
N LEU A 109 19.58 11.67 -3.29
CA LEU A 109 18.50 11.68 -4.28
C LEU A 109 17.37 10.71 -3.94
N ILE A 110 17.68 9.57 -3.30
CA ILE A 110 16.70 8.54 -2.93
C ILE A 110 16.50 8.52 -1.40
N ALA A 111 17.60 8.56 -0.64
CA ALA A 111 17.60 8.63 0.81
C ALA A 111 17.39 10.08 1.27
N ASN A 112 16.14 10.53 1.23
CA ASN A 112 15.73 11.85 1.72
C ASN A 112 14.48 11.76 2.59
N ASN A 113 14.19 12.83 3.32
CA ASN A 113 13.05 12.87 4.23
C ASN A 113 11.72 12.61 3.49
N LEU A 114 11.53 13.16 2.29
CA LEU A 114 10.29 13.04 1.52
C LEU A 114 10.01 11.59 1.11
N VAL A 115 10.99 10.90 0.55
CA VAL A 115 10.89 9.49 0.12
C VAL A 115 10.68 8.59 1.34
N PHE A 116 11.35 8.88 2.45
CA PHE A 116 11.15 8.13 3.69
C PHE A 116 9.76 8.34 4.27
N THR A 117 9.26 9.58 4.35
CA THR A 117 7.90 9.88 4.82
C THR A 117 6.85 9.25 3.91
N TYR A 118 7.03 9.29 2.60
CA TYR A 118 6.16 8.59 1.66
C TYR A 118 6.16 7.08 1.92
N SER A 119 7.33 6.47 2.03
CA SER A 119 7.47 5.03 2.32
C SER A 119 6.83 4.65 3.66
N PHE A 120 7.00 5.47 4.69
CA PHE A 120 6.41 5.25 6.01
C PHE A 120 4.88 5.30 5.97
N LEU A 121 4.30 6.29 5.29
CA LEU A 121 2.85 6.38 5.10
C LEU A 121 2.31 5.20 4.29
N GLU A 122 3.01 4.81 3.21
CA GLU A 122 2.65 3.65 2.41
C GLU A 122 2.68 2.35 3.22
N ILE A 123 3.66 2.16 4.10
CA ILE A 123 3.72 1.00 5.00
C ILE A 123 2.48 0.95 5.89
N TRP A 124 2.12 2.08 6.53
CA TRP A 124 0.96 2.14 7.41
C TRP A 124 -0.35 1.87 6.68
N ILE A 125 -0.54 2.48 5.51
CA ILE A 125 -1.77 2.29 4.73
C ILE A 125 -1.84 0.84 4.22
N HIS A 126 -0.76 0.29 3.66
CA HIS A 126 -0.74 -1.10 3.19
C HIS A 126 -0.97 -2.09 4.34
N PHE A 127 -0.42 -1.82 5.53
CA PHE A 127 -0.66 -2.63 6.72
C PHE A 127 -2.14 -2.63 7.11
N LEU A 128 -2.79 -1.46 7.09
CA LEU A 128 -4.21 -1.33 7.36
C LEU A 128 -5.07 -2.07 6.32
N ILE A 129 -4.76 -1.94 5.03
CA ILE A 129 -5.48 -2.64 3.96
C ILE A 129 -5.27 -4.15 4.11
N PHE A 130 -4.04 -4.60 4.36
CA PHE A 130 -3.71 -6.01 4.54
C PHE A 130 -4.52 -6.67 5.65
N ASN A 131 -4.62 -6.03 6.82
CA ASN A 131 -5.39 -6.57 7.94
C ASN A 131 -6.88 -6.73 7.58
N ASN A 132 -7.49 -5.70 6.98
CA ASN A 132 -8.90 -5.77 6.59
C ASN A 132 -9.14 -6.81 5.49
N LEU A 133 -8.22 -6.90 4.50
CA LEU A 133 -8.31 -7.88 3.43
C LEU A 133 -8.18 -9.32 3.95
N ARG A 134 -7.29 -9.52 4.92
CA ARG A 134 -7.08 -10.81 5.57
C ARG A 134 -8.31 -11.22 6.39
N ASP A 135 -8.90 -10.30 7.14
CA ASP A 135 -10.14 -10.54 7.89
C ASP A 135 -11.28 -10.91 6.93
N GLU A 136 -11.49 -10.13 5.87
CA GLU A 136 -12.51 -10.42 4.84
C GLU A 136 -12.26 -11.77 4.14
N LYS A 137 -11.01 -12.17 3.92
CA LYS A 137 -10.67 -13.50 3.41
C LYS A 137 -11.07 -14.60 4.39
N TYR A 138 -10.80 -14.44 5.69
CA TYR A 138 -11.21 -15.41 6.70
C TYR A 138 -12.73 -15.55 6.80
N TYR A 139 -13.47 -14.43 6.74
CA TYR A 139 -14.94 -14.47 6.71
C TYR A 139 -15.47 -15.18 5.47
N ARG A 140 -14.93 -14.90 4.28
CA ARG A 140 -15.30 -15.58 3.03
C ARG A 140 -15.00 -17.09 3.09
N ALA A 141 -13.83 -17.47 3.59
CA ALA A 141 -13.46 -18.88 3.75
C ALA A 141 -14.37 -19.62 4.74
N LYS A 142 -14.72 -18.98 5.86
CA LYS A 142 -15.65 -19.55 6.84
C LYS A 142 -17.05 -19.75 6.27
N HIS A 143 -17.60 -18.75 5.59
CA HIS A 143 -18.91 -18.86 4.94
C HIS A 143 -18.94 -19.96 3.88
N TYR A 144 -17.89 -20.07 3.06
CA TYR A 144 -17.78 -21.12 2.05
C TYR A 144 -17.77 -22.53 2.68
N LEU A 145 -17.07 -22.71 3.80
CA LEU A 145 -17.05 -23.96 4.54
C LEU A 145 -18.39 -24.28 5.23
N GLU A 146 -19.13 -23.28 5.69
CA GLU A 146 -20.45 -23.47 6.28
C GLU A 146 -21.49 -23.85 5.22
N GLU A 147 -21.38 -23.30 4.01
CA GLU A 147 -22.34 -23.51 2.91
C GLU A 147 -22.05 -24.80 2.13
N HIS A 148 -20.78 -25.13 1.88
CA HIS A 148 -20.38 -26.32 1.10
C HIS A 148 -19.79 -27.42 1.98
N GLY A 149 -19.88 -27.30 3.31
CA GLY A 149 -19.26 -28.21 4.26
C GLY A 149 -19.78 -29.65 4.17
N GLU A 150 -21.06 -29.83 3.84
CA GLU A 150 -21.66 -31.16 3.63
C GLU A 150 -21.19 -31.78 2.31
N GLU A 151 -21.20 -31.02 1.21
CA GLU A 151 -20.72 -31.48 -0.11
C GLU A 151 -19.21 -31.83 -0.08
N LEU A 152 -18.40 -31.02 0.61
CA LEU A 152 -16.98 -31.31 0.84
C LEU A 152 -16.79 -32.60 1.65
N ARG A 153 -17.66 -32.88 2.62
CA ARG A 153 -17.60 -34.11 3.43
C ARG A 153 -17.90 -35.35 2.59
N ASP A 154 -18.87 -35.25 1.68
CA ASP A 154 -19.24 -36.34 0.77
C ASP A 154 -18.18 -36.58 -0.33
N HIS A 155 -17.56 -35.51 -0.83
CA HIS A 155 -16.41 -35.63 -1.74
C HIS A 155 -15.17 -36.25 -1.08
N VAL A 156 -14.90 -35.92 0.18
CA VAL A 156 -13.81 -36.55 0.94
C VAL A 156 -14.15 -38.02 1.25
N ALA A 157 -15.38 -38.32 1.67
CA ALA A 157 -15.84 -39.68 1.97
C ALA A 157 -15.77 -40.61 0.75
N SER A 158 -16.07 -40.10 -0.45
CA SER A 158 -15.97 -40.87 -1.70
C SER A 158 -14.54 -41.08 -2.21
N GLN A 159 -13.56 -40.28 -1.79
CA GLN A 159 -12.14 -40.51 -2.09
C GLN A 159 -11.49 -41.55 -1.16
N VAL A 160 -12.03 -41.79 0.04
CA VAL A 160 -11.59 -42.85 0.94
C VAL A 160 -12.33 -44.15 0.63
N VAL A 161 -12.16 -44.69 -0.57
CA VAL A 161 -12.56 -46.08 -0.85
C VAL A 161 -11.55 -46.98 -0.13
N PRO A 162 -11.98 -47.90 0.76
CA PRO A 162 -11.06 -48.84 1.37
C PRO A 162 -10.40 -49.65 0.27
N VAL A 163 -9.06 -49.67 0.25
CA VAL A 163 -8.29 -50.56 -0.60
C VAL A 163 -8.57 -51.97 -0.10
N GLU A 164 -9.42 -52.71 -0.83
CA GLU A 164 -9.62 -54.16 -0.66
C GLU A 164 -8.34 -54.93 -1.00
#